data_AF-A0A7S0U062-F1
#
_entry.id   AF-A0A7S0U062-F1
#
_cell.length_a   1.000
_cell.length_b   1.000
_cell.length_c   1.000
_cell.angle_alpha   90.00
_cell.angle_beta   90.00
_cell.angle_gamma   90.00
#
_symmetry.space_group_name_H-M   'P 1'
#
loop_
_entity.id
_entity.type
_entity.pdbx_description
1 polymer ?
#
loop_
_entity_poly.entity_id
_entity_poly.type
_entity_poly.pdbx_seq_one_letter_code
_entity_poly.pdbx_strand_id
1 'polypeptide(L)'
;APAQPAGQGVHVMRVVQEFMQQSASQLTYHGIHQLHTEMPEGQLCVFFRNNHFSTMMKHRRELFLLCTDVGYLDKPNLVWERLADVSGECSAFYDGDFAPYDHTAERRAAAGAPLVTADAVASALANIGNK
;
A
#
# COMPACT_ATOMS: atom_id res chain seq x y z
N ALA A 1 8.23 53.35 10.64
CA ALA A 1 8.14 52.02 10.00
C ALA A 1 6.70 51.85 9.50
N PRO A 2 6.46 51.44 8.24
CA PRO A 2 5.10 51.27 7.77
C PRO A 2 4.47 50.07 8.50
N ALA A 3 3.28 50.26 9.05
CA ALA A 3 2.51 49.21 9.71
C ALA A 3 2.11 48.14 8.67
N GLN A 4 2.44 46.87 8.95
CA GLN A 4 1.91 45.76 8.17
C GLN A 4 0.37 45.78 8.23
N PRO A 5 -0.35 45.64 7.10
CA PRO A 5 -1.81 45.68 7.12
C PRO A 5 -2.32 44.45 7.88
N ALA A 6 -3.03 44.69 8.98
CA ALA A 6 -3.48 43.72 9.98
C ALA A 6 -4.38 42.56 9.44
N GLY A 7 -4.66 42.50 8.13
CA GLY A 7 -5.46 41.45 7.48
C GLY A 7 -4.67 40.40 6.70
N GLN A 8 -3.39 40.62 6.36
CA GLN A 8 -2.63 39.67 5.55
C GLN A 8 -2.34 38.36 6.29
N GLY A 9 -1.98 38.41 7.57
CA GLY A 9 -1.68 37.22 8.37
C GLY A 9 -2.90 36.30 8.54
N VAL A 10 -4.09 36.87 8.77
CA VAL A 10 -5.34 36.12 8.92
C VAL A 10 -5.72 35.42 7.61
N HIS A 11 -5.53 36.10 6.48
CA HIS A 11 -5.79 35.52 5.16
C HIS A 11 -4.86 34.33 4.86
N VAL A 12 -3.56 34.46 5.12
CA VAL A 12 -2.58 33.38 4.91
C VAL A 12 -2.91 32.17 5.78
N MET A 13 -3.23 32.38 7.06
CA MET A 13 -3.62 31.28 7.96
C MET A 13 -4.83 30.50 7.42
N ARG A 14 -5.86 31.21 6.94
CA ARG A 14 -7.05 30.58 6.36
C ARG A 14 -6.70 29.71 5.16
N VAL A 15 -5.90 30.23 4.23
CA VAL A 15 -5.48 29.49 3.03
C VAL A 15 -4.66 28.25 3.40
N VAL A 16 -3.73 28.37 4.37
CA VAL A 16 -2.96 27.22 4.87
C VAL A 16 -3.87 26.19 5.50
N GLN A 17 -4.83 26.61 6.33
CA GLN A 17 -5.76 25.70 6.98
C GLN A 17 -6.64 24.95 5.96
N GLU A 18 -7.17 25.66 4.97
CA GLU A 18 -7.94 25.07 3.87
C GLU A 18 -7.10 24.03 3.11
N PHE A 19 -5.85 24.34 2.79
CA PHE A 19 -4.93 23.40 2.14
C PHE A 19 -4.70 22.14 3.01
N MET A 20 -4.41 22.31 4.29
CA MET A 20 -4.17 21.18 5.21
C MET A 20 -5.41 20.29 5.34
N GLN A 21 -6.61 20.87 5.33
CA GLN A 21 -7.87 20.12 5.37
C GLN A 21 -8.11 19.35 4.06
N GLN A 22 -7.85 19.98 2.91
CA GLN A 22 -8.02 19.35 1.60
C GLN A 22 -6.97 18.28 1.30
N SER A 23 -5.80 18.36 1.93
CA SER A 23 -4.66 17.44 1.75
C SER A 23 -4.41 16.56 2.98
N ALA A 24 -5.45 16.29 3.79
CA ALA A 24 -5.32 15.54 5.03
C ALA A 24 -4.72 14.13 4.87
N SER A 25 -4.87 13.50 3.68
CA SER A 25 -4.23 12.22 3.34
C SER A 25 -2.72 12.32 3.10
N GLN A 26 -2.16 13.54 3.17
CA GLN A 26 -0.75 13.88 2.88
C GLN A 26 -0.32 13.53 1.46
N LEU A 27 -1.26 13.37 0.52
CA LEU A 27 -0.99 13.13 -0.88
C LEU A 27 -1.99 13.91 -1.74
N THR A 28 -1.49 14.55 -2.79
CA THR A 28 -2.31 15.30 -3.75
C THR A 28 -2.15 14.73 -5.15
N TYR A 29 -3.14 14.94 -6.02
CA TYR A 29 -3.04 14.54 -7.44
C TYR A 29 -1.85 15.20 -8.14
N HIS A 30 -1.57 16.47 -7.82
CA HIS A 30 -0.38 17.15 -8.30
C HIS A 30 0.90 16.44 -7.82
N GLY A 31 0.95 16.04 -6.54
CA GLY A 31 2.06 15.26 -6.00
C GLY A 31 2.28 13.94 -6.73
N ILE A 32 1.22 13.17 -6.99
CA ILE A 32 1.30 11.93 -7.77
C ILE A 32 1.86 12.20 -9.18
N HIS A 33 1.35 13.22 -9.86
CA HIS A 33 1.86 13.59 -11.19
C HIS A 33 3.34 13.95 -11.17
N GLN A 34 3.80 14.70 -10.15
CA GLN A 34 5.21 15.02 -9.98
C GLN A 34 6.04 13.77 -9.72
N LEU A 35 5.57 12.83 -8.89
CA LEU A 35 6.24 11.54 -8.67
C LEU A 35 6.41 10.76 -9.99
N HIS A 36 5.39 10.70 -10.84
CA HIS A 36 5.54 10.08 -12.16
C HIS A 36 6.54 10.79 -13.06
N THR A 37 6.68 12.12 -12.93
CA THR A 37 7.57 12.93 -13.77
C THR A 37 9.03 12.83 -13.30
N GLU A 38 9.26 12.97 -12.00
CA GLU A 38 10.59 13.12 -11.41
C GLU A 38 11.23 11.78 -11.03
N MET A 39 10.43 10.77 -10.65
CA MET A 39 10.97 9.47 -10.23
C MET A 39 11.57 8.72 -11.43
N PRO A 40 12.86 8.32 -11.36
CA PRO A 40 13.47 7.53 -12.41
C PRO A 40 12.89 6.12 -12.46
N GLU A 41 12.81 5.58 -13.68
CA GLU A 41 12.35 4.21 -13.91
C GLU A 41 13.29 3.19 -13.25
N GLY A 42 12.74 2.19 -12.57
CA GLY A 42 13.49 1.11 -11.93
C GLY A 42 14.24 1.50 -10.65
N GLN A 43 14.05 2.71 -10.11
CA GLN A 43 14.66 3.12 -8.86
C GLN A 43 13.74 2.90 -7.65
N LEU A 44 14.35 2.49 -6.54
CA LEU A 44 13.70 2.42 -5.23
C LEU A 44 13.87 3.75 -4.49
N CYS A 45 12.83 4.19 -3.80
CA CYS A 45 12.90 5.31 -2.88
C CYS A 45 12.05 5.07 -1.63
N VAL A 46 12.26 5.89 -0.61
CA VAL A 46 11.38 5.96 0.55
C VAL A 46 10.27 6.96 0.26
N PHE A 47 9.02 6.53 0.45
CA PHE A 47 7.83 7.36 0.26
C PHE A 47 7.14 7.60 1.60
N PHE A 48 6.97 8.87 1.97
CA PHE A 48 6.26 9.25 3.20
C PHE A 48 4.83 9.69 2.88
N ARG A 49 3.86 9.06 3.54
CA ARG A 49 2.44 9.42 3.44
C ARG A 49 1.69 8.95 4.68
N ASN A 50 0.76 9.78 5.16
CA ASN A 50 -0.08 9.50 6.32
C ASN A 50 0.71 9.01 7.53
N ASN A 51 1.83 9.69 7.83
CA ASN A 51 2.76 9.33 8.91
C ASN A 51 3.39 7.93 8.79
N HIS A 52 3.40 7.33 7.60
CA HIS A 52 4.00 6.03 7.32
C HIS A 52 5.10 6.17 6.26
N PHE A 53 6.16 5.35 6.39
CA PHE A 53 7.20 5.22 5.37
C PHE A 53 7.01 3.92 4.61
N SER A 54 6.83 4.01 3.29
CA SER A 54 6.74 2.87 2.39
C SER A 54 7.94 2.81 1.47
N THR A 55 8.32 1.61 1.04
CA THR A 55 9.26 1.46 -0.08
C THR A 55 8.49 1.62 -1.37
N MET A 56 8.89 2.57 -2.22
CA MET A 56 8.25 2.83 -3.51
C MET A 56 9.21 2.53 -4.66
N MET A 57 8.68 2.01 -5.76
CA MET A 57 9.41 1.82 -7.01
C MET A 57 8.58 2.27 -8.21
N LYS A 58 9.24 2.78 -9.24
CA LYS A 58 8.61 3.03 -10.54
C LYS A 58 8.93 1.89 -11.50
N HIS A 59 7.89 1.26 -12.06
CA HIS A 59 8.04 0.17 -13.01
C HIS A 59 7.01 0.29 -14.15
N ARG A 60 7.45 0.13 -15.40
CA ARG A 60 6.66 0.35 -16.62
C ARG A 60 5.82 1.63 -16.56
N ARG A 61 6.43 2.72 -16.07
CA ARG A 61 5.82 4.06 -15.90
C ARG A 61 4.74 4.18 -14.82
N GLU A 62 4.46 3.11 -14.08
CA GLU A 62 3.55 3.09 -12.94
C GLU A 62 4.34 3.14 -11.62
N LEU A 63 3.69 3.63 -10.56
CA LEU A 63 4.26 3.72 -9.21
C LEU A 63 3.72 2.58 -8.34
N PHE A 64 4.60 1.93 -7.59
CA PHE A 64 4.28 0.78 -6.75
C PHE A 64 4.82 0.97 -5.34
N LEU A 65 4.05 0.59 -4.34
CA LEU A 65 4.42 0.52 -2.94
C LEU A 65 4.60 -0.95 -2.54
N LEU A 66 5.67 -1.26 -1.80
CA LEU A 66 5.89 -2.59 -1.28
C LEU A 66 4.86 -2.91 -0.21
N CYS A 67 4.18 -4.05 -0.34
CA CYS A 67 3.23 -4.54 0.66
C CYS A 67 4.00 -5.14 1.84
N THR A 68 3.90 -4.51 3.01
CA THR A 68 4.63 -4.92 4.23
C THR A 68 3.72 -5.24 5.41
N ASP A 69 2.39 -5.12 5.24
CA ASP A 69 1.44 -5.39 6.32
C ASP A 69 1.44 -6.89 6.69
N VAL A 70 1.34 -7.15 8.00
CA VAL A 70 1.26 -8.52 8.55
C VAL A 70 0.04 -9.30 8.03
N GLY A 71 -1.02 -8.61 7.59
CA GLY A 71 -2.20 -9.20 6.97
C GLY A 71 -1.94 -9.89 5.61
N TYR A 72 -0.74 -9.72 5.04
CA TYR A 72 -0.32 -10.38 3.79
C TYR A 72 0.62 -11.57 4.02
N LEU A 73 0.87 -11.97 5.28
CA LEU A 73 1.83 -13.02 5.60
C LEU A 73 1.55 -14.37 4.92
N ASP A 74 0.28 -14.69 4.69
CA ASP A 74 -0.21 -15.90 4.03
C ASP A 74 -0.33 -15.77 2.50
N LYS A 75 0.06 -14.63 1.92
CA LYS A 75 -0.09 -14.26 0.51
C LYS A 75 1.28 -14.06 -0.14
N PRO A 76 2.06 -15.12 -0.39
CA PRO A 76 3.47 -15.01 -0.80
C PRO A 76 3.65 -14.33 -2.17
N ASN A 77 2.60 -14.31 -3.00
CA ASN A 77 2.63 -13.67 -4.32
C ASN A 77 2.06 -12.25 -4.30
N LEU A 78 1.65 -11.71 -3.15
CA LEU A 78 1.20 -10.31 -3.01
C LEU A 78 2.39 -9.47 -2.55
N VAL A 79 3.03 -8.78 -3.49
CA VAL A 79 4.30 -8.07 -3.24
C VAL A 79 4.14 -6.56 -3.37
N TRP A 80 3.42 -6.09 -4.38
CA TRP A 80 3.31 -4.66 -4.69
C TRP A 80 1.85 -4.20 -4.74
N GLU A 81 1.62 -2.98 -4.27
CA GLU A 81 0.36 -2.25 -4.44
C GLU A 81 0.61 -1.06 -5.37
N ARG A 82 -0.21 -0.89 -6.40
CA ARG A 82 -0.09 0.25 -7.31
C ARG A 82 -0.62 1.54 -6.67
N LEU A 83 0.20 2.59 -6.67
CA LEU A 83 -0.19 3.92 -6.24
C LEU A 83 -0.92 4.65 -7.38
N ALA A 84 -2.23 4.43 -7.49
CA ALA A 84 -3.05 4.95 -8.59
C ALA A 84 -3.69 6.31 -8.30
N ASP A 85 -4.03 6.56 -7.04
CA ASP A 85 -4.81 7.72 -6.63
C ASP A 85 -4.52 8.11 -5.16
N VAL A 86 -5.18 9.18 -4.70
CA VAL A 86 -5.00 9.75 -3.36
C VAL A 86 -5.81 9.07 -2.25
N SER A 87 -6.85 8.30 -2.57
CA SER A 87 -7.69 7.55 -1.61
C SER A 87 -7.22 6.11 -1.40
N GLY A 88 -6.51 5.52 -2.37
CA GLY A 88 -6.16 4.11 -2.43
C GLY A 88 -7.29 3.22 -2.98
N GLU A 89 -8.42 3.78 -3.42
CA GLU A 89 -9.60 2.98 -3.81
C GLU A 89 -9.46 2.30 -5.17
N CYS A 90 -8.65 2.86 -6.07
CA CYS A 90 -8.35 2.28 -7.38
C CYS A 90 -6.99 1.53 -7.37
N SER A 91 -6.44 1.24 -6.18
CA SER A 91 -5.22 0.45 -6.07
C SER A 91 -5.48 -1.00 -6.49
N ALA A 92 -4.45 -1.62 -7.05
CA ALA A 92 -4.46 -3.01 -7.45
C ALA A 92 -3.17 -3.66 -6.96
N PHE A 93 -3.26 -4.95 -6.64
CA PHE A 93 -2.12 -5.73 -6.14
C PHE A 93 -1.41 -6.47 -7.26
N TYR A 94 -0.12 -6.68 -7.08
CA TYR A 94 0.79 -7.29 -8.05
C TYR A 94 1.79 -8.21 -7.35
N ASP A 95 2.29 -9.19 -8.10
CA ASP A 95 3.36 -10.07 -7.66
C ASP A 95 4.76 -9.48 -7.88
N GLY A 96 5.79 -10.25 -7.50
CA GLY A 96 7.18 -9.82 -7.60
C GLY A 96 7.65 -9.48 -9.03
N ASP A 97 6.97 -9.99 -10.05
CA ASP A 97 7.26 -9.74 -11.47
C ASP A 97 6.37 -8.65 -12.08
N PHE A 98 5.63 -7.91 -11.24
CA PHE A 98 4.67 -6.87 -11.65
C PHE A 98 3.53 -7.40 -12.53
N ALA A 99 3.16 -8.67 -12.37
CA ALA A 99 1.93 -9.21 -12.95
C ALA A 99 0.74 -8.97 -11.99
N PRO A 100 -0.47 -8.71 -12.51
CA PRO A 100 -1.65 -8.52 -11.66
C PRO A 100 -1.88 -9.73 -10.75
N TYR A 101 -2.06 -9.47 -9.47
CA TYR A 101 -2.28 -10.51 -8.48
C TYR A 101 -3.74 -10.99 -8.51
N ASP A 102 -3.94 -12.31 -8.69
CA ASP A 102 -5.26 -12.92 -8.74
C ASP A 102 -5.74 -13.40 -7.36
N HIS A 103 -6.59 -12.59 -6.72
CA HIS A 103 -7.25 -12.94 -5.46
C HIS A 103 -8.13 -14.20 -5.52
N THR A 104 -8.60 -14.60 -6.71
CA THR A 104 -9.50 -15.75 -6.87
C THR A 104 -8.77 -17.08 -6.97
N ALA A 105 -7.57 -17.09 -7.56
CA ALA A 105 -6.72 -18.27 -7.64
C ALA A 105 -6.33 -18.76 -6.23
N GLU A 106 -5.96 -17.83 -5.33
CA GLU A 106 -5.63 -18.18 -3.95
C GLU A 106 -6.85 -18.66 -3.15
N ARG A 107 -8.02 -18.02 -3.30
CA ARG A 107 -9.25 -18.53 -2.65
C ARG A 107 -9.61 -19.94 -3.11
N ARG A 108 -9.38 -20.27 -4.38
CA ARG A 108 -9.58 -21.63 -4.91
C ARG A 108 -8.54 -22.60 -4.38
N ALA A 109 -7.27 -22.21 -4.28
CA ALA A 109 -6.22 -23.03 -3.69
C ALA A 109 -6.47 -23.29 -2.20
N ALA A 110 -6.91 -22.28 -1.44
CA ALA A 110 -7.28 -22.41 -0.03
C ALA A 110 -8.56 -23.24 0.18
N ALA A 111 -9.54 -23.14 -0.72
CA ALA A 111 -10.75 -23.97 -0.69
C ALA A 111 -10.52 -25.42 -1.15
N GLY A 112 -9.45 -25.66 -1.93
CA GLY A 112 -9.01 -26.99 -2.37
C GLY A 112 -7.98 -27.65 -1.46
N ALA A 113 -7.41 -26.92 -0.50
CA ALA A 113 -6.57 -27.49 0.54
C ALA A 113 -7.47 -28.37 1.45
N PRO A 114 -7.10 -29.64 1.70
CA PRO A 114 -7.90 -30.48 2.58
C PRO A 114 -7.95 -29.79 3.94
N LEU A 115 -9.17 -29.47 4.39
CA LEU A 115 -9.40 -29.11 5.79
C LEU A 115 -8.79 -30.24 6.61
N VAL A 116 -7.72 -29.97 7.36
CA VAL A 116 -7.18 -30.95 8.30
C VAL A 116 -8.29 -31.17 9.31
N THR A 117 -9.09 -32.23 9.10
CA THR A 117 -10.20 -32.56 9.98
C THR A 117 -9.63 -33.01 11.32
N ALA A 118 -10.39 -32.83 12.40
CA ALA A 118 -10.00 -33.29 13.72
C ALA A 118 -9.60 -34.79 13.71
N ASP A 119 -10.22 -35.58 12.82
CA ASP A 119 -9.92 -37.00 12.61
C ASP A 119 -8.51 -37.25 12.02
N ALA A 120 -8.03 -36.37 11.15
CA ALA A 120 -6.68 -36.45 10.58
C ALA A 120 -5.60 -36.16 11.63
N VAL A 121 -5.87 -35.21 12.55
CA VAL A 121 -4.98 -34.91 13.69
C VAL A 121 -4.98 -36.07 14.70
N ALA A 122 -6.15 -36.62 15.02
CA ALA A 122 -6.28 -37.77 15.93
C ALA A 122 -5.53 -39.00 15.40
N SER A 123 -5.61 -39.26 14.08
CA SER A 123 -4.91 -40.38 13.42
C SER A 123 -3.39 -40.20 13.42
N ALA A 124 -2.90 -38.96 13.28
CA ALA A 124 -1.47 -38.66 13.35
C ALA A 124 -0.90 -38.83 14.78
N LEU A 125 -1.66 -38.44 15.81
CA LEU A 125 -1.26 -38.58 17.21
C LEU A 125 -1.29 -40.04 17.68
N ALA A 126 -2.22 -40.87 17.19
CA ALA A 126 -2.29 -42.30 17.52
C ALA A 126 -1.04 -43.09 17.06
N ASN A 127 -0.36 -42.64 16.00
CA ASN A 127 0.82 -43.30 15.45
C ASN A 127 2.14 -42.91 16.14
N ILE A 128 2.13 -41.88 16.99
CA ILE A 128 3.33 -41.43 17.74
C ILE A 128 3.51 -42.24 19.05
N GLY A 129 2.48 -42.95 19.51
CA GLY A 129 2.48 -43.67 20.78
C GLY A 129 2.90 -45.15 20.74
N ASN A 130 3.36 -45.68 19.59
CA ASN A 130 3.73 -47.10 19.48
C ASN A 130 5.20 -47.27 19.04
N LYS A 131 6.12 -46.86 19.91
CA LYS A 131 7.49 -47.40 20.02
C LYS A 131 7.89 -47.46 21.48
#